data_AF-A0A954BQX7-F1
#
_entry.id   AF-A0A954BQX7-F1
#
_cell.length_a   1.000
_cell.length_b   1.000
_cell.length_c   1.000
_cell.angle_alpha   90.00
_cell.angle_beta   90.00
_cell.angle_gamma   90.00
#
_symmetry.space_group_name_H-M   'P 1'
#
loop_
_entity.id
_entity.type
_entity.pdbx_description
1 polymer ?
#
loop_
_entity_poly.entity_id
_entity_poly.type
_entity_poly.pdbx_seq_one_letter_code
_entity_poly.pdbx_strand_id
1 'polypeptide(L)'
;MARQKIDDRLRAEFKEWARRIIGDDRLARKYGLSQNTIGEIERALVQAFTMGQSGNYTKQPLPPNSGESEIVPWIMIPPRARSTLDWIAFLLFRMNLHFSNQDTILERINLNGRDRWIVPTDRNKREFQTFSSGGVIPLKRMGLLAESRNNDDGLVLTPKGVATCKEYWRRYSANDPTLPKISLRP
;
A
#
# COMPACT_ATOMS: atom_id res chain seq x y z
N MET A 1 26.80 -18.64 -12.33
CA MET A 1 25.58 -19.06 -11.61
C MET A 1 24.52 -17.98 -11.77
N ALA A 2 23.34 -18.30 -12.30
CA ALA A 2 22.25 -17.33 -12.41
C ALA A 2 21.75 -16.96 -11.01
N ARG A 3 21.62 -15.66 -10.72
CA ARG A 3 21.11 -15.17 -9.44
C ARG A 3 19.69 -15.69 -9.25
N GLN A 4 19.46 -16.56 -8.25
CA GLN A 4 18.11 -17.02 -7.94
C GLN A 4 17.21 -15.81 -7.67
N LYS A 5 16.11 -15.71 -8.42
CA LYS A 5 15.12 -14.66 -8.24
C LYS A 5 14.32 -14.99 -6.98
N ILE A 6 14.55 -14.22 -5.91
CA ILE A 6 13.73 -14.26 -4.70
C ILE A 6 12.26 -14.01 -5.11
N ASP A 7 11.36 -14.83 -4.60
CA ASP A 7 9.91 -14.65 -4.76
C ASP A 7 9.48 -13.23 -4.38
N ASP A 8 8.59 -12.62 -5.19
CA ASP A 8 8.26 -11.20 -5.03
C ASP A 8 7.45 -10.92 -3.75
N ARG A 9 6.69 -11.92 -3.24
CA ARG A 9 5.98 -11.81 -1.96
C ARG A 9 6.94 -11.95 -0.80
N LEU A 10 7.84 -12.93 -0.84
CA LEU A 10 8.91 -13.10 0.14
C LEU A 10 9.77 -11.83 0.25
N ARG A 11 10.11 -11.23 -0.89
CA ARG A 11 10.79 -9.94 -0.94
C ARG A 11 9.98 -8.82 -0.30
N ALA A 12 8.66 -8.79 -0.49
CA ALA A 12 7.79 -7.78 0.10
C ALA A 12 7.72 -7.90 1.63
N GLU A 13 7.64 -9.12 2.16
CA GLU A 13 7.68 -9.39 3.60
C GLU A 13 9.01 -8.96 4.23
N PHE A 14 10.15 -9.29 3.60
CA PHE A 14 11.45 -8.83 4.09
C PHE A 14 11.57 -7.30 4.11
N LYS A 15 11.04 -6.62 3.09
CA LYS A 15 11.00 -5.15 3.08
C LYS A 15 10.14 -4.58 4.21
N GLU A 16 9.05 -5.26 4.58
CA GLU A 16 8.19 -4.82 5.67
C GLU A 16 8.85 -5.01 7.05
N TRP A 17 9.58 -6.11 7.28
CA TRP A 17 10.40 -6.26 8.49
C TRP A 17 11.45 -5.17 8.62
N ALA A 18 12.21 -4.91 7.55
CA ALA A 18 13.20 -3.84 7.56
C ALA A 18 12.56 -2.48 7.88
N ARG A 19 11.39 -2.20 7.29
CA ARG A 19 10.62 -0.99 7.58
C ARG A 19 10.16 -0.92 9.03
N ARG A 20 9.70 -2.03 9.62
CA ARG A 20 9.30 -2.10 11.02
C ARG A 20 10.45 -1.76 11.94
N ILE A 21 11.60 -2.42 11.76
CA ILE A 21 12.80 -2.21 12.57
C ILE A 21 13.24 -0.73 12.53
N ILE A 22 13.34 -0.16 11.33
CA ILE A 22 13.72 1.26 11.16
C ILE A 22 12.68 2.20 11.75
N GLY A 23 11.38 1.86 11.61
CA GLY A 23 10.28 2.63 12.19
C GLY A 23 10.36 2.68 13.71
N ASP A 24 10.54 1.52 14.33
CA ASP A 24 10.60 1.39 15.79
C ASP A 24 11.86 2.06 16.36
N ASP A 25 13.02 1.94 15.68
CA ASP A 25 14.25 2.69 16.01
C ASP A 25 14.03 4.21 15.95
N ARG A 26 13.35 4.70 14.91
CA ARG A 26 13.05 6.13 14.76
C ARG A 26 12.09 6.63 15.85
N LEU A 27 11.09 5.84 16.21
CA LEU A 27 10.17 6.16 17.29
C LEU A 27 10.90 6.22 18.63
N ALA A 28 11.73 5.21 18.93
CA ALA A 28 12.51 5.18 20.15
C ALA A 28 13.40 6.43 20.28
N ARG A 29 14.13 6.80 19.22
CA ARG A 29 14.91 8.04 19.19
C ARG A 29 14.07 9.31 19.38
N LYS A 30 12.88 9.38 18.79
CA LYS A 30 11.98 10.53 18.94
C LYS A 30 11.53 10.73 20.39
N TYR A 31 11.30 9.63 21.12
CA TYR A 31 10.76 9.65 22.48
C TYR A 31 11.83 9.39 23.56
N GLY A 32 13.12 9.38 23.21
CA GLY A 32 14.22 9.15 24.16
C GLY A 32 14.23 7.74 24.77
N LEU A 33 13.63 6.76 24.10
CA LEU A 33 13.59 5.37 24.55
C LEU A 33 14.79 4.59 23.98
N SER A 34 15.21 3.55 24.70
CA SER A 34 16.20 2.60 24.20
C SER A 34 15.54 1.58 23.26
N GLN A 35 16.27 1.15 22.23
CA GLN A 35 15.84 0.12 21.29
C GLN A 35 17.02 -0.76 20.90
N ASN A 36 16.84 -2.09 20.94
CA ASN A 36 17.86 -3.04 20.52
C ASN A 36 17.77 -3.32 19.00
N THR A 37 18.11 -2.32 18.19
CA THR A 37 18.02 -2.40 16.73
C THR A 37 18.92 -3.50 16.16
N ILE A 38 20.11 -3.74 16.74
CA ILE A 38 21.04 -4.80 16.31
C ILE A 38 20.40 -6.18 16.54
N GLY A 39 19.85 -6.44 17.73
CA GLY A 39 19.18 -7.70 18.03
C GLY A 39 17.92 -7.93 17.18
N GLU A 40 17.19 -6.87 16.83
CA GLU A 40 16.07 -6.97 15.89
C GLU A 40 16.51 -7.34 14.47
N ILE A 41 17.65 -6.80 14.00
CA ILE A 41 18.23 -7.18 12.70
C ILE A 41 18.66 -8.64 12.71
N GLU A 42 19.35 -9.08 13.77
CA GLU A 42 19.78 -10.47 13.94
C GLU A 42 18.58 -11.43 13.88
N ARG A 43 17.52 -11.17 14.67
CA ARG A 43 16.28 -11.96 14.66
C ARG A 43 15.65 -12.03 13.27
N ALA A 44 15.59 -10.90 12.55
CA ALA A 44 15.04 -10.86 11.21
C ALA A 44 15.87 -11.67 10.19
N LEU A 45 17.20 -11.67 10.31
CA LEU A 45 18.09 -12.48 9.46
C LEU A 45 17.90 -13.98 9.71
N VAL A 46 17.83 -14.40 10.99
CA VAL A 46 17.55 -15.80 11.34
C VAL A 46 16.19 -16.23 10.79
N GLN A 47 15.15 -15.42 10.99
CA GLN A 47 13.82 -15.74 10.52
C GLN A 47 13.77 -15.83 8.98
N ALA A 48 14.47 -14.94 8.28
CA ALA A 48 14.60 -14.96 6.82
C ALA A 48 15.27 -16.23 6.30
N PHE A 49 16.35 -16.63 6.96
CA PHE A 49 17.06 -17.86 6.63
C PHE A 49 16.19 -19.11 6.86
N THR A 50 15.49 -19.19 7.98
CA THR A 50 14.56 -20.29 8.28
C THR A 50 13.41 -20.37 7.29
N MET A 51 12.82 -19.23 6.90
CA MET A 51 11.79 -19.16 5.86
C MET A 51 12.30 -19.61 4.49
N GLY A 52 13.55 -19.29 4.15
CA GLY A 52 14.18 -19.75 2.91
C GLY A 52 14.48 -21.26 2.90
N GLN A 53 14.88 -21.82 4.04
CA GLN A 53 15.18 -23.25 4.16
C GLN A 53 13.95 -24.15 4.19
N SER A 54 12.87 -23.72 4.85
CA SER A 54 11.72 -24.59 5.05
C SER A 54 10.98 -24.93 3.76
N GLY A 55 11.21 -24.21 2.65
CA GLY A 55 10.46 -24.33 1.38
C GLY A 55 8.96 -24.00 1.51
N ASN A 56 8.45 -23.97 2.74
CA ASN A 56 7.10 -23.74 3.18
C ASN A 56 6.88 -22.26 3.36
N TYR A 57 7.04 -21.52 2.26
CA TYR A 57 6.37 -20.24 2.16
C TYR A 57 4.89 -20.53 1.89
N THR A 58 4.13 -20.75 2.96
CA THR A 58 2.68 -20.92 2.86
C THR A 58 2.14 -19.61 2.30
N LYS A 59 1.81 -19.59 1.01
CA LYS A 59 1.02 -18.51 0.40
C LYS A 59 -0.18 -18.34 1.32
N GLN A 60 -0.23 -17.22 2.05
CA GLN A 60 -1.42 -16.91 2.85
C GLN A 60 -2.60 -16.96 1.87
N PRO A 61 -3.55 -17.89 2.06
CA PRO A 61 -4.57 -18.13 1.04
C PRO A 61 -5.35 -16.84 0.84
N LEU A 62 -5.47 -16.43 -0.42
CA LEU A 62 -6.46 -15.43 -0.81
C LEU A 62 -7.84 -15.97 -0.39
N PRO A 63 -8.78 -15.12 0.03
CA PRO A 63 -10.12 -15.57 0.38
C PRO A 63 -10.71 -16.40 -0.77
N PRO A 64 -11.40 -17.52 -0.48
CA PRO A 64 -11.82 -18.51 -1.47
C PRO A 64 -12.79 -17.96 -2.56
N ASN A 65 -13.30 -16.74 -2.39
CA ASN A 65 -14.21 -16.07 -3.34
C ASN A 65 -13.55 -14.94 -4.14
N SER A 66 -12.25 -14.71 -4.00
CA SER A 66 -11.52 -13.84 -4.93
C SER A 66 -10.85 -14.72 -5.97
N GLY A 67 -11.33 -14.69 -7.21
CA GLY A 67 -10.55 -15.25 -8.31
C GLY A 67 -9.14 -14.66 -8.23
N GLU A 68 -8.09 -15.49 -8.29
CA GLU A 68 -6.69 -15.12 -8.01
C GLU A 68 -6.18 -13.92 -8.84
N SER A 69 -6.93 -13.47 -9.85
CA SER A 69 -6.69 -12.29 -10.68
C SER A 69 -7.28 -10.97 -10.16
N GLU A 70 -8.18 -10.96 -9.18
CA GLU A 70 -9.03 -9.80 -8.87
C GLU A 70 -8.58 -8.94 -7.68
N ILE A 71 -7.76 -9.46 -6.77
CA ILE A 71 -7.31 -8.74 -5.58
C ILE A 71 -5.79 -8.73 -5.52
N VAL A 72 -5.20 -7.54 -5.30
CA VAL A 72 -3.76 -7.43 -5.04
C VAL A 72 -3.53 -7.56 -3.53
N PRO A 73 -2.72 -8.54 -3.06
CA PRO A 73 -2.37 -8.61 -1.65
C PRO A 73 -1.74 -7.30 -1.18
N TRP A 74 -2.24 -6.73 -0.08
CA TRP A 74 -1.85 -5.38 0.36
C TRP A 74 -0.33 -5.21 0.52
N ILE A 75 0.36 -6.25 0.97
CA ILE A 75 1.82 -6.25 1.15
C ILE A 75 2.61 -6.10 -0.16
N MET A 76 2.03 -6.53 -1.28
CA MET A 76 2.64 -6.41 -2.62
C MET A 76 2.61 -4.97 -3.14
N ILE A 77 1.72 -4.13 -2.61
CA ILE A 77 1.64 -2.73 -3.00
C ILE A 77 2.85 -1.99 -2.38
N PRO A 78 3.62 -1.19 -3.15
CA PRO A 78 4.76 -0.48 -2.60
C PRO A 78 4.34 0.47 -1.48
N PRO A 79 5.15 0.69 -0.43
CA PRO A 79 4.72 1.42 0.75
C PRO A 79 4.16 2.83 0.48
N ARG A 80 4.77 3.56 -0.46
CA ARG A 80 4.30 4.92 -0.81
C ARG A 80 2.97 4.89 -1.57
N ALA A 81 2.75 3.85 -2.37
CA ALA A 81 1.48 3.62 -3.07
C ALA A 81 0.40 3.10 -2.12
N ARG A 82 0.77 2.30 -1.10
CA ARG A 82 -0.12 1.89 -0.01
C ARG A 82 -0.71 3.08 0.71
N SER A 83 0.09 4.08 1.09
CA SER A 83 -0.44 5.27 1.77
C SER A 83 -1.43 6.06 0.89
N THR A 84 -1.20 6.12 -0.42
CA THR A 84 -2.17 6.73 -1.36
C THR A 84 -3.45 5.91 -1.43
N LEU A 85 -3.34 4.58 -1.59
CA LEU A 85 -4.49 3.70 -1.72
C LEU A 85 -5.28 3.57 -0.41
N ASP A 86 -4.63 3.58 0.75
CA ASP A 86 -5.25 3.61 2.07
C ASP A 86 -6.14 4.85 2.22
N TRP A 87 -5.62 6.01 1.82
CA TRP A 87 -6.39 7.24 1.88
C TRP A 87 -7.59 7.21 0.92
N ILE A 88 -7.41 6.69 -0.31
CA ILE A 88 -8.53 6.45 -1.25
C ILE A 88 -9.54 5.47 -0.64
N ALA A 89 -9.06 4.40 -0.01
CA ALA A 89 -9.90 3.42 0.66
C ALA A 89 -10.68 4.05 1.81
N PHE A 90 -10.07 4.92 2.59
CA PHE A 90 -10.74 5.67 3.65
C PHE A 90 -11.85 6.57 3.10
N LEU A 91 -11.64 7.25 1.97
CA LEU A 91 -12.70 8.00 1.32
C LEU A 91 -13.87 7.10 0.86
N LEU A 92 -13.57 5.95 0.24
CA LEU A 92 -14.57 4.95 -0.16
C LEU A 92 -15.47 4.59 1.02
N PHE A 93 -14.86 4.28 2.17
CA PHE A 93 -15.56 3.86 3.36
C PHE A 93 -16.34 5.00 4.03
N ARG A 94 -15.69 6.13 4.29
CA ARG A 94 -16.28 7.26 5.04
C ARG A 94 -17.47 7.89 4.34
N MET A 95 -17.41 8.00 3.01
CA MET A 95 -18.44 8.70 2.26
C MET A 95 -19.56 7.77 1.77
N ASN A 96 -19.48 6.47 2.11
CA ASN A 96 -20.35 5.41 1.57
C ASN A 96 -20.54 5.52 0.05
N LEU A 97 -19.53 6.04 -0.63
CA LEU A 97 -19.60 6.31 -2.07
C LEU A 97 -19.55 4.95 -2.75
N HIS A 98 -20.66 4.58 -3.38
CA HIS A 98 -20.64 3.62 -4.47
C HIS A 98 -19.91 4.31 -5.62
N PHE A 99 -18.57 4.31 -5.62
CA PHE A 99 -17.84 4.75 -6.78
C PHE A 99 -18.23 3.81 -7.91
N SER A 100 -18.95 4.36 -8.87
CA SER A 100 -18.98 3.76 -10.18
C SER A 100 -17.55 3.80 -10.70
N ASN A 101 -17.23 2.85 -11.55
CA ASN A 101 -16.01 2.81 -12.36
C ASN A 101 -15.87 4.03 -13.31
N GLN A 102 -16.72 5.04 -13.19
CA GLN A 102 -16.71 6.30 -13.93
C GLN A 102 -16.38 7.52 -13.06
N ASP A 103 -16.44 7.39 -11.73
CA ASP A 103 -16.22 8.51 -10.82
C ASP A 103 -14.73 8.82 -10.68
N THR A 104 -14.36 10.05 -11.03
CA THR A 104 -12.97 10.51 -10.92
C THR A 104 -12.60 10.67 -9.45
N ILE A 105 -11.61 9.88 -9.01
CA ILE A 105 -11.15 9.82 -7.62
C ILE A 105 -9.95 10.73 -7.41
N LEU A 106 -9.07 10.79 -8.41
CA LEU A 106 -7.92 11.69 -8.40
C LEU A 106 -7.88 12.49 -9.69
N GLU A 107 -7.50 13.75 -9.60
CA GLU A 107 -7.26 14.64 -10.74
C GLU A 107 -5.79 15.04 -10.73
N ARG A 108 -5.15 14.99 -11.90
CA ARG A 108 -3.78 15.46 -12.08
C ARG A 108 -3.75 16.99 -12.06
N ILE A 109 -2.82 17.54 -11.29
CA ILE A 109 -2.48 18.96 -11.27
C ILE A 109 -0.98 19.12 -11.46
N ASN A 110 -0.57 20.25 -12.02
CA ASN A 110 0.82 20.68 -11.99
C ASN A 110 1.05 21.56 -10.76
N LEU A 111 1.93 21.13 -9.86
CA LEU A 111 2.30 21.90 -8.68
C LEU A 111 3.82 22.11 -8.69
N ASN A 112 4.25 23.36 -8.89
CA ASN A 112 5.67 23.75 -8.96
C ASN A 112 6.46 22.94 -10.01
N GLY A 113 5.90 22.79 -11.22
CA GLY A 113 6.53 22.06 -12.32
C GLY A 113 6.54 20.55 -12.16
N ARG A 114 5.80 19.99 -11.18
CA ARG A 114 5.73 18.56 -10.93
C ARG A 114 4.29 18.08 -10.94
N ASP A 115 4.08 16.93 -11.56
CA ASP A 115 2.79 16.26 -11.52
C ASP A 115 2.46 15.79 -10.10
N ARG A 116 1.26 16.17 -9.68
CA ARG A 116 0.62 15.78 -8.43
C ARG A 116 -0.81 15.37 -8.72
N TRP A 117 -1.36 14.59 -7.82
CA TRP A 117 -2.76 14.19 -7.87
C TRP A 117 -3.46 14.68 -6.63
N ILE A 118 -4.67 15.18 -6.79
CA ILE A 118 -5.54 15.65 -5.71
C ILE A 118 -6.89 14.98 -5.83
N VAL A 119 -7.69 15.02 -4.77
CA VAL A 119 -9.10 14.68 -4.91
C VAL A 119 -9.85 15.87 -5.49
N PRO A 120 -10.76 15.66 -6.46
CA PRO A 120 -11.51 16.75 -7.07
C PRO A 120 -12.25 17.64 -6.06
N THR A 121 -12.81 17.05 -4.99
CA THR A 121 -13.52 17.79 -3.93
C THR A 121 -12.61 18.67 -3.07
N ASP A 122 -11.30 18.45 -3.11
CA ASP A 122 -10.34 19.23 -2.33
C ASP A 122 -9.84 20.48 -3.06
N ARG A 123 -10.18 20.69 -4.35
CA ARG A 123 -9.64 21.78 -5.20
C ARG A 123 -9.83 23.19 -4.61
N ASN A 124 -10.90 23.39 -3.85
CA ASN A 124 -11.24 24.68 -3.24
C ASN A 124 -10.80 24.80 -1.76
N LYS A 125 -10.13 23.77 -1.21
CA LYS A 125 -9.65 23.81 0.18
C LYS A 125 -8.32 24.55 0.26
N ARG A 126 -8.15 25.36 1.32
CA ARG A 126 -6.87 26.04 1.59
C ARG A 126 -5.70 25.06 1.75
N GLU A 127 -5.99 23.89 2.31
CA GLU A 127 -5.06 22.78 2.45
C GLU A 127 -5.70 21.54 1.83
N PHE A 128 -5.11 21.03 0.75
CA PHE A 128 -5.55 19.80 0.10
C PHE A 128 -4.42 18.78 0.10
N GLN A 129 -4.79 17.51 0.31
CA GLN A 129 -3.84 16.41 0.27
C GLN A 129 -3.36 16.23 -1.17
N THR A 130 -2.05 16.19 -1.37
CA THR A 130 -1.46 15.89 -2.68
C THR A 130 -0.76 14.54 -2.67
N PHE A 131 -0.88 13.82 -3.78
CA PHE A 131 -0.21 12.56 -4.01
C PHE A 131 0.85 12.73 -5.09
N SER A 132 2.03 12.17 -4.84
CA SER A 132 3.14 12.17 -5.79
C SER A 132 3.02 11.04 -6.80
N SER A 133 3.72 11.14 -7.92
CA SER A 133 3.81 10.08 -8.94
C SER A 133 4.28 8.75 -8.36
N GLY A 134 5.18 8.75 -7.38
CA GLY A 134 5.62 7.52 -6.68
C GLY A 134 4.53 6.83 -5.84
N GLY A 135 3.42 7.51 -5.54
CA GLY A 135 2.24 6.91 -4.90
C GLY A 135 1.20 6.44 -5.93
N VAL A 136 1.06 7.16 -7.04
CA VAL A 136 0.01 6.92 -8.05
C VAL A 136 0.44 5.95 -9.16
N ILE A 137 1.63 6.13 -9.73
CA ILE A 137 2.11 5.32 -10.87
C ILE A 137 2.13 3.82 -10.54
N PRO A 138 2.59 3.37 -9.36
CA PRO A 138 2.54 1.93 -9.05
C PRO A 138 1.12 1.37 -9.02
N LEU A 139 0.14 2.15 -8.55
CA LEU A 139 -1.27 1.73 -8.52
C LEU A 139 -1.83 1.57 -9.94
N LYS A 140 -1.47 2.48 -10.86
CA LYS A 140 -1.80 2.34 -12.29
C LYS A 140 -1.17 1.09 -12.90
N ARG A 141 0.13 0.87 -12.68
CA ARG A 141 0.85 -0.33 -13.19
C ARG A 141 0.28 -1.64 -12.66
N MET A 142 -0.29 -1.65 -11.46
CA MET A 142 -0.94 -2.82 -10.85
C MET A 142 -2.39 -3.02 -11.30
N GLY A 143 -2.92 -2.10 -12.11
CA GLY A 143 -4.30 -2.10 -12.59
C GLY A 143 -5.32 -1.74 -11.51
N LEU A 144 -4.91 -1.05 -10.45
CA LEU A 144 -5.80 -0.61 -9.36
C LEU A 144 -6.46 0.75 -9.67
N LEU A 145 -5.76 1.58 -10.46
CA LEU A 145 -6.26 2.85 -11.00
C LEU A 145 -6.19 2.81 -12.53
N ALA A 146 -7.11 3.49 -13.19
CA ALA A 146 -7.13 3.70 -14.63
C ALA A 146 -7.43 5.18 -14.95
N GLU A 147 -7.08 5.62 -16.16
CA GLU A 147 -7.51 6.94 -16.65
C GLU A 147 -9.05 6.96 -16.76
N SER A 148 -9.65 8.11 -16.45
CA SER A 148 -11.06 8.36 -16.65
C SER A 148 -11.37 8.49 -18.14
N ARG A 149 -12.52 7.98 -18.58
CA ARG A 149 -13.00 8.19 -19.96
C ARG A 149 -13.53 9.59 -20.21
N ASN A 150 -13.92 10.28 -19.14
CA ASN A 150 -14.60 11.58 -19.21
C ASN A 150 -13.66 12.75 -18.86
N ASN A 151 -12.44 12.46 -18.40
CA ASN A 151 -11.48 13.45 -17.96
C ASN A 151 -10.06 12.93 -18.18
N ASP A 152 -9.33 13.53 -19.11
CA ASP A 152 -7.96 13.13 -19.47
C ASP A 152 -6.95 13.28 -18.30
N ASP A 153 -7.26 14.14 -17.33
CA ASP A 153 -6.47 14.31 -16.11
C ASP A 153 -7.03 13.49 -14.93
N GLY A 154 -8.16 12.82 -15.12
CA GLY A 154 -8.87 12.07 -14.11
C GLY A 154 -8.40 10.62 -14.00
N LEU A 155 -8.34 10.10 -12.77
CA LEU A 155 -8.14 8.69 -12.46
C LEU A 155 -9.37 8.13 -11.75
N VAL A 156 -9.77 6.94 -12.16
CA VAL A 156 -10.86 6.16 -11.56
C VAL A 156 -10.31 4.90 -10.89
N LEU A 157 -11.03 4.38 -9.88
CA LEU A 157 -10.76 3.03 -9.38
C LEU A 157 -11.21 2.00 -10.41
N THR A 158 -10.39 0.99 -10.64
CA THR A 158 -10.82 -0.19 -11.40
C THR A 158 -11.64 -1.13 -10.50
N PRO A 159 -12.40 -2.10 -11.06
CA PRO A 159 -13.03 -3.15 -10.27
C PRO A 159 -12.03 -3.88 -9.35
N LYS A 160 -10.81 -4.14 -9.87
CA LYS A 160 -9.69 -4.71 -9.11
C LYS A 160 -9.27 -3.82 -7.94
N GLY A 161 -9.20 -2.51 -8.15
CA GLY A 161 -8.98 -1.51 -7.12
C GLY A 161 -10.05 -1.55 -6.03
N VAL A 162 -11.33 -1.64 -6.43
CA VAL A 162 -12.47 -1.66 -5.49
C VAL A 162 -12.39 -2.91 -4.62
N ALA A 163 -12.21 -4.08 -5.24
CA ALA A 163 -12.09 -5.34 -4.52
C ALA A 163 -10.91 -5.33 -3.54
N THR A 164 -9.77 -4.79 -3.97
CA THR A 164 -8.56 -4.66 -3.13
C THR A 164 -8.80 -3.76 -1.92
N CYS A 165 -9.45 -2.60 -2.10
CA CYS A 165 -9.78 -1.69 -0.98
C CYS A 165 -10.80 -2.30 -0.02
N LYS A 166 -11.82 -3.00 -0.53
CA LYS A 166 -12.84 -3.67 0.29
C LYS A 166 -12.23 -4.77 1.15
N GLU A 167 -11.37 -5.60 0.58
CA GLU A 167 -10.69 -6.67 1.33
C GLU A 167 -9.74 -6.10 2.39
N TYR A 168 -9.02 -5.02 2.07
CA TYR A 168 -8.22 -4.32 3.05
C TYR A 168 -9.05 -3.83 4.25
N TRP A 169 -10.17 -3.14 4.01
CA TRP A 169 -11.04 -2.67 5.09
C TRP A 169 -11.65 -3.80 5.89
N ARG A 170 -12.09 -4.89 5.23
CA ARG A 170 -12.60 -6.07 5.92
C ARG A 170 -11.57 -6.63 6.92
N ARG A 171 -10.30 -6.72 6.51
CA ARG A 171 -9.19 -7.18 7.37
C ARG A 171 -8.83 -6.17 8.45
N TYR A 172 -8.83 -4.88 8.10
CA TYR A 172 -8.56 -3.80 9.05
C TYR A 172 -9.61 -3.77 10.17
N SER A 173 -10.90 -3.84 9.82
CA SER A 173 -12.02 -3.94 10.78
C SER A 173 -11.98 -5.20 11.64
N ALA A 174 -11.34 -6.27 11.15
CA ALA A 174 -11.11 -7.50 11.90
C ALA A 174 -9.83 -7.47 12.77
N ASN A 175 -9.13 -6.34 12.85
CA ASN A 175 -7.85 -6.19 13.55
C ASN A 175 -6.80 -7.23 13.11
N ASP A 176 -6.73 -7.55 11.81
CA ASP A 176 -5.78 -8.52 11.29
C ASP A 176 -4.32 -8.08 11.54
N PRO A 177 -3.54 -8.80 12.38
CA PRO A 177 -2.18 -8.40 12.75
C PRO A 177 -1.17 -8.57 11.62
N THR A 178 -1.55 -9.23 10.52
CA THR A 178 -0.69 -9.45 9.35
C THR A 178 -0.80 -8.33 8.31
N LEU A 179 -1.63 -7.32 8.55
CA LEU A 179 -1.66 -6.12 7.71
C LEU A 179 -0.38 -5.29 7.89
N PRO A 180 0.30 -4.92 6.79
CA PRO A 180 1.47 -4.05 6.84
C PRO A 180 1.19 -2.67 7.45
N LYS A 181 2.19 -2.03 8.08
CA LYS A 181 2.04 -0.67 8.61
C LYS A 181 1.81 0.32 7.44
N ILE A 182 0.75 1.12 7.52
CA ILE A 182 0.37 2.13 6.51
C ILE A 182 1.39 3.26 6.45
N SER A 183 1.86 3.69 7.62
CA SER A 183 2.80 4.79 7.81
C SER A 183 3.81 4.42 8.89
N LEU A 184 5.05 4.88 8.69
CA LEU A 184 6.10 4.88 9.73
C LEU A 184 6.21 6.26 10.40
N ARG A 185 5.29 7.19 10.09
CA ARG A 185 5.19 8.45 10.81
C ARG A 185 4.40 8.19 12.10
N PRO A 186 4.92 8.62 13.27
CA PRO A 186 4.14 8.68 14.51
C PRO A 186 2.90 9.54 14.34
#